data_AF-A0A2A4SY04-F1
#
_entry.id   AF-A0A2A4SY04-F1
#
_cell.length_a   1.000
_cell.length_b   1.000
_cell.length_c   1.000
_cell.angle_alpha   90.00
_cell.angle_beta   90.00
_cell.angle_gamma   90.00
#
_symmetry.space_group_name_H-M   'P 1'
#
loop_
_entity.id
_entity.type
_entity.pdbx_description
1 polymer ?
#
loop_
_entity_poly.entity_id
_entity_poly.type
_entity_poly.pdbx_seq_one_letter_code
_entity_poly.pdbx_strand_id
1 'polypeptide(L)' 'ITAVNNALIRFKGTVLFTSHDHQFIQTVATRIIDLQPAGLVDKVTTYDEYMALED' A
#
# COMPACT_ATOMS: atom_id res chain seq x y z
N ILE A 1 -2.30 -2.52 17.51
CA ILE A 1 -2.14 -2.49 16.04
C ILE A 1 -3.35 -1.82 15.36
N THR A 2 -4.60 -2.20 15.66
CA THR A 2 -5.84 -1.61 15.10
C THR A 2 -6.00 -0.09 15.28
N ALA A 3 -5.53 0.49 16.38
CA ALA A 3 -5.63 1.94 16.62
C ALA A 3 -4.87 2.76 15.57
N VAL A 4 -3.70 2.28 15.11
CA VAL A 4 -2.87 2.99 14.13
C VAL A 4 -3.51 2.92 12.75
N ASN A 5 -3.96 1.74 12.27
CA ASN A 5 -4.65 1.64 10.97
C ASN A 5 -5.88 2.54 10.92
N ASN A 6 -6.71 2.51 11.97
CA ASN A 6 -7.91 3.34 12.03
C ASN A 6 -7.59 4.84 12.03
N ALA A 7 -6.49 5.25 12.64
CA ALA A 7 -6.03 6.65 12.61
C ALA A 7 -5.56 7.05 11.21
N LEU A 8 -4.78 6.19 10.54
CA LEU A 8 -4.28 6.43 9.18
C LEU A 8 -5.41 6.47 8.14
N ILE A 9 -6.40 5.57 8.25
CA ILE A 9 -7.58 5.56 7.38
C ILE A 9 -8.42 6.85 7.53
N ARG A 10 -8.50 7.41 8.74
CA ARG A 10 -9.24 8.66 9.00
C ARG A 10 -8.44 9.92 8.71
N PHE A 11 -7.13 9.79 8.47
CA PHE A 11 -6.28 10.93 8.18
C PHE A 11 -6.68 11.54 6.83
N LYS A 12 -6.95 12.85 6.81
CA LYS A 12 -7.44 13.55 5.62
C LYS A 12 -6.33 13.92 4.63
N GLY A 13 -5.06 13.75 5.01
CA GLY A 13 -3.92 14.03 4.15
C GLY A 13 -3.41 12.78 3.43
N THR A 14 -2.29 12.93 2.73
CA THR A 14 -1.60 11.80 2.10
C THR A 14 -0.64 11.15 3.09
N VAL A 15 -0.67 9.83 3.17
CA VAL A 15 0.29 9.03 3.93
C VAL A 15 1.17 8.29 2.92
N LEU A 16 2.49 8.44 3.06
CA LEU A 16 3.47 7.60 2.37
C LEU A 16 4.14 6.72 3.41
N PHE A 17 4.10 5.41 3.18
CA PHE A 17 4.70 4.44 4.08
C PHE A 17 5.24 3.24 3.30
N THR A 18 6.12 2.50 3.94
CA THR A 18 6.56 1.17 3.52
C THR A 18 6.37 0.21 4.69
N SER A 19 6.07 -1.06 4.39
CA SER A 19 5.87 -2.10 5.39
C SER A 19 6.20 -3.47 4.78
N HIS A 20 6.45 -4.45 5.64
CA HIS A 20 6.50 -5.87 5.27
C HIS A 20 5.26 -6.64 5.76
N ASP A 21 4.36 -5.97 6.51
CA ASP A 21 3.11 -6.56 6.98
C ASP A 21 2.04 -6.45 5.89
N HIS A 22 1.70 -7.60 5.31
CA HIS A 22 0.70 -7.74 4.26
C HIS A 22 -0.67 -7.17 4.66
N GLN A 23 -1.17 -7.49 5.86
CA GLN A 23 -2.48 -7.03 6.31
C GLN A 23 -2.49 -5.50 6.50
N PHE A 24 -1.39 -4.92 6.95
CA PHE A 24 -1.26 -3.47 7.07
C PHE A 24 -1.33 -2.78 5.70
N ILE A 25 -0.54 -3.25 4.73
CA ILE A 25 -0.50 -2.66 3.39
C ILE A 25 -1.88 -2.81 2.74
N GLN A 26 -2.48 -4.00 2.81
CA GLN A 26 -3.77 -4.29 2.20
C GLN A 26 -4.91 -3.45 2.80
N THR A 27 -4.84 -3.08 4.09
CA THR A 27 -5.90 -2.31 4.75
C THR A 27 -5.72 -0.80 4.70
N VAL A 28 -4.50 -0.29 4.50
CA VAL A 28 -4.19 1.16 4.59
C VAL A 28 -3.76 1.73 3.24
N ALA A 29 -3.07 0.98 2.39
CA ALA A 29 -2.59 1.48 1.10
C ALA A 29 -3.74 1.55 0.09
N THR A 30 -3.79 2.65 -0.66
CA THR A 30 -4.75 2.86 -1.76
C THR A 30 -4.05 2.94 -3.13
N ARG A 31 -2.73 2.84 -3.13
CA ARG A 31 -1.85 2.93 -4.30
C ARG A 31 -0.55 2.20 -3.98
N ILE A 32 -0.07 1.41 -4.91
CA ILE A 32 1.22 0.74 -4.85
C ILE A 32 2.21 1.49 -5.75
N ILE A 33 3.34 1.85 -5.14
CA ILE A 33 4.48 2.40 -5.84
C ILE A 33 5.61 1.39 -5.65
N ASP A 34 5.95 0.67 -6.71
CA ASP A 34 7.00 -0.33 -6.70
C ASP A 34 8.25 0.19 -7.43
N LEU A 35 9.38 0.05 -6.75
CA LEU A 35 10.68 0.54 -7.18
C LEU A 35 11.47 -0.63 -7.74
N GLN A 36 11.48 -0.74 -9.07
CA GLN A 36 12.13 -1.84 -9.78
C GLN A 36 13.48 -1.38 -10.36
N PRO A 37 14.42 -2.31 -10.63
CA PRO A 37 15.68 -1.96 -11.29
C PRO A 37 15.51 -1.31 -12.67
N ALA A 38 14.41 -1.63 -13.36
CA ALA A 38 14.09 -1.11 -14.69
C ALA A 38 13.26 0.19 -14.67
N GLY A 39 12.76 0.63 -13.52
CA GLY A 39 11.92 1.81 -13.42
C GLY A 39 10.96 1.82 -12.24
N LEU A 40 9.95 2.69 -12.32
CA LEU A 40 8.91 2.84 -11.31
C LEU A 40 7.60 2.25 -11.83
N VAL A 41 6.98 1.37 -11.06
CA VAL A 41 5.60 0.95 -11.28
C VAL A 41 4.70 1.70 -10.31
N ASP A 42 3.62 2.25 -10.84
CA ASP A 42 2.73 3.11 -10.10
C ASP A 42 1.28 2.78 -10.44
N LYS A 43 0.57 2.19 -9.48
CA LYS A 43 -0.78 1.67 -9.68
C LYS A 43 -1.69 2.03 -8.52
N VAL A 44 -2.87 2.56 -8.83
CA VAL A 44 -3.96 2.78 -7.85
C VAL A 44 -4.76 1.48 -7.75
N THR A 45 -4.33 0.59 -6.86
CA THR A 45 -4.87 -0.75 -6.68
C THR A 45 -4.60 -1.22 -5.26
N THR A 46 -5.30 -2.25 -4.82
CA THR A 46 -5.00 -2.92 -3.54
C THR A 46 -3.72 -3.76 -3.66
N TYR A 47 -3.14 -4.14 -2.53
CA TYR A 47 -1.93 -4.96 -2.54
C TYR A 47 -2.18 -6.37 -3.12
N ASP A 48 -3.33 -6.98 -2.78
CA ASP A 48 -3.69 -8.31 -3.29
C ASP A 48 -3.85 -8.33 -4.82
N GLU A 49 -4.53 -7.32 -5.36
CA GLU A 49 -4.68 -7.15 -6.82
C GLU A 49 -3.33 -6.89 -7.49
N TYR A 50 -2.45 -6.10 -6.86
CA TYR A 50 -1.11 -5.85 -7.37
C TYR A 50 -0.29 -7.14 -7.46
N MET A 51 -0.29 -7.95 -6.40
CA MET A 51 0.43 -9.22 -6.33
C MET A 51 -0.10 -10.22 -7.38
N ALA A 52 -1.41 -10.29 -7.58
CA ALA A 52 -2.01 -11.16 -8.59
C ALA A 52 -1.67 -10.77 -10.05
N LEU A 53 -1.12 -9.58 -10.29
CA LEU A 53 -0.61 -9.16 -11.60
C LEU A 53 0.87 -9.50 -11.81
N GLU A 54 1.60 -9.83 -10.74
CA GLU A 54 3.03 -10.19 -10.81
C GLU A 54 3.27 -11.70 -10.85
N ASP A 55 2.29 -12.52 -10.44
CA ASP A 55 2.24 -13.98 -10.67
C ASP A 55 1.90 -14.34 -12.14
#